data_AF-A0A1Y1YN98-F1
#
_entry.id   AF-A0A1Y1YN98-F1
#
_cell.length_a   1.000
_cell.length_b   1.000
_cell.length_c   1.000
_cell.angle_alpha   90.00
_cell.angle_beta   90.00
_cell.angle_gamma   90.00
#
_symmetry.space_group_name_H-M   'P 1'
#
loop_
_entity.id
_entity.type
_entity.pdbx_description
1 polymer ?
#
loop_
_entity_poly.entity_id
_entity_poly.type
_entity_poly.pdbx_seq_one_letter_code
_entity_poly.pdbx_strand_id
1 'polypeptide(L)'
;ATCDPDYFLKERYTLRPALYGRQTELFIVMTMYNEDDELFIKTFTGVLKNIHHLCKRSKSRVWGNQGWQKAVVCIVADGRKKIHPRVLKVLGLMGVYQDGIIQNSV
;
A
#
# COMPACT_ATOMS: atom_id res chain seq x y z
N ALA A 1 -12.34 1.84 -4.75
CA ALA A 1 -13.63 2.12 -4.09
C ALA A 1 -13.81 3.62 -4.09
N THR A 2 -15.00 4.10 -4.45
CA THR A 2 -15.35 5.52 -4.36
C THR A 2 -16.33 5.78 -3.21
N CYS A 3 -16.86 4.74 -2.55
CA CYS A 3 -17.84 4.85 -1.47
C CYS A 3 -17.24 5.32 -0.13
N ASP A 4 -18.13 5.71 0.79
CA ASP A 4 -17.79 5.92 2.19
C ASP A 4 -17.17 4.66 2.80
N PRO A 5 -16.14 4.78 3.67
CA PRO A 5 -15.55 3.64 4.36
C PRO A 5 -16.57 2.76 5.11
N ASP A 6 -17.64 3.34 5.67
CA ASP A 6 -18.68 2.59 6.39
C ASP A 6 -19.48 1.64 5.47
N TYR A 7 -19.51 1.93 4.17
CA TYR A 7 -20.21 1.13 3.17
C TYR A 7 -19.27 0.24 2.34
N PHE A 8 -17.95 0.24 2.58
CA PHE A 8 -16.97 -0.46 1.74
C PHE A 8 -17.33 -1.92 1.42
N LEU A 9 -17.65 -2.70 2.45
CA LEU A 9 -18.05 -4.10 2.27
C LEU A 9 -19.45 -4.25 1.68
N LYS A 10 -20.38 -3.34 2.01
CA LYS A 10 -21.76 -3.35 1.51
C LYS A 10 -21.83 -3.06 0.01
N GLU A 11 -20.97 -2.16 -0.47
CA GLU A 11 -20.76 -1.82 -1.88
C GLU A 11 -19.89 -2.85 -2.62
N ARG A 12 -19.71 -4.06 -2.04
CA ARG A 12 -18.99 -5.19 -2.62
C ARG A 12 -17.51 -4.90 -2.92
N TYR A 13 -16.93 -3.87 -2.31
CA TYR A 13 -15.48 -3.70 -2.33
C TYR A 13 -14.81 -4.63 -1.31
N THR A 14 -13.60 -5.05 -1.65
CA THR A 14 -12.77 -5.90 -0.81
C THR A 14 -11.31 -5.58 -1.03
N LEU A 15 -10.45 -6.02 -0.12
CA LEU A 15 -9.01 -5.81 -0.19
C LEU A 15 -8.31 -7.07 -0.71
N ARG A 16 -7.27 -6.91 -1.53
CA ARG A 16 -6.47 -8.05 -2.05
C ARG A 16 -5.95 -8.98 -0.94
N PRO A 17 -5.47 -8.50 0.22
CA PRO A 17 -5.10 -9.39 1.33
C PRO A 17 -6.24 -10.32 1.76
N ALA A 18 -7.47 -9.81 1.87
CA ALA A 18 -8.64 -10.61 2.22
C ALA A 18 -8.97 -11.64 1.11
N LEU A 19 -8.94 -11.21 -0.16
CA LEU A 19 -9.14 -12.11 -1.31
C LEU A 19 -8.12 -13.25 -1.37
N TYR A 20 -6.89 -12.99 -0.96
CA TYR A 20 -5.81 -13.98 -0.92
C TYR A 20 -5.75 -14.78 0.38
N GLY A 21 -6.72 -14.60 1.30
CA GLY A 21 -6.71 -15.28 2.60
C GLY A 21 -5.51 -14.95 3.47
N ARG A 22 -4.90 -13.76 3.28
CA ARG A 22 -3.72 -13.31 4.02
C ARG A 22 -4.13 -12.60 5.29
N GLN A 23 -3.74 -13.16 6.42
CA GLN A 23 -3.87 -12.49 7.72
C GLN A 23 -2.86 -11.35 7.82
N THR A 24 -3.35 -10.16 8.17
CA THR A 24 -2.50 -8.98 8.37
C THR A 24 -2.03 -8.93 9.83
N GLU A 25 -0.72 -9.01 10.05
CA GLU A 25 -0.07 -8.88 11.36
C GLU A 25 0.54 -7.48 11.55
N LEU A 26 0.85 -6.80 10.45
CA LEU A 26 1.45 -5.47 10.46
C LEU A 26 0.80 -4.62 9.38
N PHE A 27 0.19 -3.51 9.81
CA PHE A 27 -0.36 -2.49 8.93
C PHE A 27 0.46 -1.22 9.04
N ILE A 28 1.06 -0.80 7.93
CA ILE A 28 1.95 0.37 7.85
C ILE A 28 1.23 1.44 7.04
N VAL A 29 1.01 2.60 7.64
CA VAL A 29 0.41 3.74 6.95
C VAL A 29 1.51 4.75 6.61
N MET A 30 1.62 5.06 5.32
CA MET A 30 2.49 6.10 4.79
C MET A 30 1.61 7.26 4.32
N THR A 31 1.59 8.34 5.07
CA THR A 31 0.91 9.58 4.69
C THR A 31 1.87 10.44 3.88
N MET A 32 1.54 10.73 2.63
CA MET A 32 2.33 11.58 1.75
C MET A 32 1.65 12.93 1.57
N TYR A 33 2.42 14.01 1.77
CA TYR A 33 1.97 15.38 1.55
C TYR A 33 2.89 16.09 0.56
N ASN A 34 2.43 16.27 -0.68
CA ASN A 34 3.16 16.99 -1.73
C ASN A 34 4.67 16.64 -1.81
N GLU A 35 5.02 15.37 -1.57
CA GLU A 35 6.40 14.91 -1.56
C GLU A 35 6.89 14.72 -3.00
N ASP A 36 8.17 15.06 -3.23
CA ASP A 36 8.83 14.65 -4.46
C ASP A 36 9.09 13.12 -4.45
N ASP A 37 9.28 12.55 -5.64
CA ASP A 37 9.53 11.13 -5.82
C ASP A 37 10.69 10.59 -4.98
N GLU A 38 11.74 11.38 -4.81
CA GLU A 38 12.90 11.00 -4.01
C GLU A 38 12.55 10.72 -2.53
N LEU A 39 11.75 11.57 -1.90
CA LEU A 39 11.34 11.40 -0.50
C LEU A 39 10.43 10.19 -0.34
N PHE A 40 9.46 10.02 -1.25
CA PHE A 40 8.59 8.87 -1.28
C PHE A 40 9.40 7.56 -1.44
N ILE A 41 10.30 7.51 -2.42
CA ILE A 41 11.15 6.34 -2.69
C ILE A 41 12.04 6.03 -1.48
N LYS A 42 12.62 7.04 -0.83
CA LYS A 42 13.47 6.85 0.35
C LYS A 42 12.69 6.20 1.49
N THR A 43 11.51 6.72 1.81
CA THR A 43 10.65 6.16 2.87
C THR A 43 10.18 4.75 2.51
N PHE A 44 9.68 4.57 1.28
CA PHE A 44 9.17 3.29 0.82
C PHE A 44 10.26 2.20 0.79
N THR A 45 11.47 2.55 0.32
CA THR A 45 12.64 1.66 0.35
C THR A 45 13.00 1.26 1.78
N GLY A 46 12.89 2.20 2.74
CA GLY A 46 13.05 1.91 4.17
C GLY A 46 12.02 0.88 4.66
N VAL A 47 10.75 1.04 4.30
CA VAL A 47 9.69 0.08 4.63
C VAL A 47 9.99 -1.31 4.05
N LEU A 48 10.37 -1.38 2.77
CA LEU A 48 10.73 -2.65 2.12
C LEU A 48 11.91 -3.35 2.79
N LYS A 49 12.97 -2.60 3.16
CA LYS A 49 14.12 -3.16 3.88
C LYS A 49 13.72 -3.73 5.24
N ASN A 50 12.83 -3.06 5.97
CA ASN A 50 12.31 -3.55 7.24
C ASN A 50 11.46 -4.82 7.05
N ILE A 51 10.58 -4.86 6.05
CA ILE A 51 9.81 -6.08 5.73
C ILE A 51 10.75 -7.23 5.34
N HIS A 52 11.78 -6.97 4.55
CA HIS A 52 12.80 -7.97 4.21
C HIS A 52 13.55 -8.47 5.45
N HIS A 53 13.90 -7.57 6.37
CA HIS A 53 14.51 -7.94 7.64
C HIS A 53 13.59 -8.84 8.47
N LEU A 54 12.28 -8.55 8.54
CA LEU A 54 11.30 -9.44 9.16
C LEU A 54 11.29 -10.81 8.48
N CYS A 55 11.39 -10.86 7.15
CA CYS A 55 11.40 -12.12 6.41
C CYS A 55 12.62 -13.00 6.72
N LYS A 56 13.74 -12.41 7.16
CA LYS A 56 14.96 -13.13 7.54
C LYS A 56 14.93 -13.69 8.96
N ARG A 57 13.92 -13.37 9.77
CA ARG A 57 13.85 -13.82 11.17
C ARG A 57 13.50 -15.32 11.23
N SER A 58 14.49 -16.17 11.50
CA SER A 58 14.31 -17.63 11.62
C SER A 58 13.77 -18.09 12.98
N LYS A 59 13.92 -17.27 14.03
CA LYS A 59 13.49 -17.59 15.41
C LYS A 59 12.16 -16.92 15.80
N SER A 60 11.31 -16.57 14.84
CA SER A 60 10.01 -15.93 15.12
C SER A 60 8.87 -16.90 14.82
N ARG A 61 7.84 -16.89 15.68
CA ARG A 61 6.58 -17.61 15.42
C ARG A 61 5.73 -16.92 14.34
N VAL A 62 5.90 -15.61 14.18
CA VAL A 62 5.09 -14.79 13.27
C VAL A 62 5.83 -14.53 11.97
N TRP A 63 7.12 -14.19 12.06
CA TRP A 63 7.96 -13.79 10.94
C TRP A 63 8.83 -14.94 10.41
N GLY A 64 9.26 -14.83 9.16
CA GLY A 64 10.02 -15.86 8.43
C GLY A 64 9.93 -15.60 6.93
N ASN A 65 10.39 -16.52 6.07
CA ASN A 65 10.52 -16.26 4.62
C ASN A 65 9.24 -15.73 3.93
N GLN A 66 8.06 -16.07 4.45
CA GLN A 66 6.76 -15.61 3.93
C GLN A 66 6.14 -14.45 4.74
N GLY A 67 6.92 -13.81 5.62
CA GLY A 67 6.47 -12.75 6.50
C GLY A 67 5.93 -11.52 5.76
N TRP A 68 6.42 -11.27 4.54
CA TRP A 68 5.93 -10.20 3.67
C TRP A 68 4.44 -10.32 3.33
N GLN A 69 3.89 -11.54 3.32
CA GLN A 69 2.46 -11.76 3.05
C GLN A 69 1.57 -11.25 4.18
N LYS A 70 2.14 -11.07 5.37
CA LYS A 70 1.45 -10.63 6.58
C LYS A 70 1.55 -9.12 6.83
N ALA A 71 2.30 -8.41 5.98
CA ALA A 71 2.46 -6.97 6.04
C ALA A 71 1.61 -6.30 4.96
N VAL A 72 0.87 -5.26 5.34
CA VAL A 72 0.08 -4.43 4.42
C VAL A 72 0.56 -2.99 4.55
N VAL A 73 0.98 -2.41 3.43
CA VAL A 73 1.40 -1.00 3.35
C VAL A 73 0.29 -0.20 2.67
N CYS A 74 -0.20 0.83 3.34
CA CYS A 74 -1.22 1.74 2.86
C CYS A 74 -0.61 3.11 2.61
N ILE A 75 -0.77 3.64 1.40
CA ILE A 75 -0.30 4.98 1.03
C ILE A 75 -1.51 5.90 1.01
N VAL A 76 -1.47 6.95 1.83
CA VAL A 76 -2.54 7.94 1.97
C VAL A 76 -2.03 9.27 1.44
N ALA A 77 -2.77 9.86 0.50
CA ALA A 77 -2.42 11.12 -0.14
C ALA A 77 -3.61 12.08 -0.17
N ASP A 78 -3.35 13.39 -0.12
CA ASP A 78 -4.34 14.48 -0.11
C ASP A 78 -5.12 14.68 -1.42
N GLY A 79 -5.04 13.71 -2.33
CA GLY A 79 -5.76 13.69 -3.60
C GLY A 79 -4.82 13.61 -4.80
N ARG A 80 -5.27 12.86 -5.81
CA ARG A 80 -4.49 12.56 -7.03
C ARG A 80 -3.93 13.77 -7.77
N LYS A 81 -4.65 14.91 -7.76
CA LYS A 81 -4.23 16.15 -8.43
C LYS A 81 -3.06 16.85 -7.71
N LYS A 82 -2.88 16.57 -6.42
CA LYS A 82 -1.83 17.15 -5.58
C LYS A 82 -0.57 16.29 -5.52
N ILE A 83 -0.62 15.06 -6.04
CA ILE A 83 0.53 14.14 -6.05
C ILE A 83 1.46 14.51 -7.20
N HIS A 84 2.76 14.51 -6.93
CA HIS A 84 3.76 14.72 -7.96
C HIS A 84 3.66 13.64 -9.06
N PRO A 85 3.62 13.99 -10.37
CA PRO A 85 3.43 13.02 -11.45
C PRO A 85 4.45 11.88 -11.48
N ARG A 86 5.69 12.13 -11.03
CA ARG A 86 6.72 11.07 -10.91
C ARG A 86 6.35 10.02 -9.88
N VAL A 87 5.74 10.40 -8.76
CA VAL A 87 5.25 9.44 -7.75
C VAL A 87 4.16 8.55 -8.36
N LEU A 88 3.22 9.13 -9.13
CA LEU A 88 2.20 8.33 -9.84
C LEU A 88 2.82 7.33 -10.83
N LYS A 89 3.89 7.72 -11.54
CA LYS A 89 4.63 6.80 -12.42
C LYS A 89 5.29 5.66 -11.63
N VAL A 90 5.91 5.95 -10.50
CA VAL A 90 6.51 4.93 -9.62
C VAL A 90 5.44 3.96 -9.11
N LEU A 91 4.31 4.47 -8.62
CA LEU A 91 3.16 3.66 -8.20
C LEU A 91 2.59 2.82 -9.37
N GLY A 92 2.62 3.37 -10.59
CA GLY A 92 2.27 2.66 -11.81
C GLY A 92 3.18 1.47 -12.11
N LEU A 93 4.49 1.68 -12.06
CA LEU A 93 5.49 0.62 -12.25
C LEU A 93 5.38 -0.48 -11.19
N MET A 94 4.95 -0.14 -9.98
CA MET A 94 4.71 -1.11 -8.91
C MET A 94 3.37 -1.86 -9.05
N GLY A 95 2.53 -1.51 -10.02
CA GLY A 95 1.23 -2.12 -10.25
C GLY A 95 0.17 -1.79 -9.19
N VAL A 96 0.40 -0.73 -8.40
CA VAL A 96 -0.56 -0.24 -7.39
C VAL A 96 -1.40 0.95 -7.90
N TYR A 97 -0.99 1.55 -9.02
CA TYR A 97 -1.73 2.61 -9.71
C TYR A 97 -1.85 2.28 -11.20
N GLN A 98 -2.99 2.61 -11.81
CA GLN A 98 -3.15 2.50 -13.26
C GLN A 98 -3.91 3.72 -13.76
N ASP A 99 -3.33 4.41 -14.73
CA ASP A 99 -3.98 5.57 -15.34
C ASP A 99 -5.18 5.14 -16.18
N GLY A 100 -6.25 5.94 -16.18
CA GLY A 100 -7.47 5.71 -16.98
C GLY A 100 -8.51 4.73 -16.41
N ILE A 101 -8.22 3.93 -15.37
CA ILE A 101 -9.22 3.06 -14.69
C ILE A 101 -9.92 3.78 -13.52
N ILE A 102 -9.57 5.05 -13.30
CA ILE A 102 -9.92 5.79 -12.09
C ILE A 102 -11.33 6.40 -12.24
N GLN A 103 -12.21 6.04 -11.30
CA GLN A 103 -13.53 6.66 -11.22
C GLN A 103 -13.48 8.01 -10.50
N ASN A 104 -14.11 9.02 -11.08
CA ASN A 104 -14.14 10.39 -10.57
C ASN A 104 -15.40 10.72 -9.77
N SER A 105 -16.39 9.82 -9.78
CA SER A 105 -17.66 9.96 -9.10
C SER A 105 -17.85 8.85 -8.09
N VAL A 106 -18.42 9.21 -6.95
CA VAL A 106 -19.01 8.30 -5.97
C VAL A 106 -20.40 7.93 -6.43
#